data_AF-T0K5T7-F1
#
_entry.id   AF-T0K5T7-F1
#
_cell.length_a   1.000
_cell.length_b   1.000
_cell.length_c   1.000
_cell.angle_alpha   90.00
_cell.angle_beta   90.00
_cell.angle_gamma   90.00
#
_symmetry.space_group_name_H-M   'P 1'
#
loop_
_entity.id
_entity.type
_entity.pdbx_description
1 polymer ?
#
loop_
_entity_poly.entity_id
_entity_poly.type
_entity_poly.pdbx_seq_one_letter_code
_entity_poly.pdbx_strand_id
1 'polypeptide(L)'
;MLCHDIDEETLHLVIQMQLEDLEHMKNCRKGKQKEGSLPDSEFAFETYQSELKTCEQRVSDRTMSRSIQKATRTDGKLVTVYAAQERQAERDREMALRLSRGETVNQSSFQTSANSRTTSSSQDVSDLDADMLRKLQKLYVSADADDDETLDQPESSSWAASRSDVNGTAKPVKVAKEPCISCQDRFSVTKLSRCPCSHLYCHDCLRSLFEACLTDESLFPARCCGQQIPVDDHRPVLGSKLVGQFRAKEVEFSTPNRTDVSAMCS
;
A
#
# COMPACT_ATOMS: atom_id res chain seq x y z
N MET A 1 9.97 -14.32 -19.82
CA MET A 1 9.05 -13.69 -20.78
C MET A 1 7.66 -13.82 -20.16
N LEU A 2 7.27 -12.87 -19.30
CA LEU A 2 5.97 -12.96 -18.62
C LEU A 2 4.92 -12.45 -19.60
N CYS A 3 4.05 -13.34 -20.07
CA CYS A 3 2.87 -12.99 -20.82
C CYS A 3 2.00 -12.11 -19.93
N HIS A 4 2.04 -10.80 -20.14
CA HIS A 4 1.15 -9.86 -19.47
C HIS A 4 -0.27 -9.87 -20.06
N ASP A 5 -0.49 -10.64 -21.13
CA ASP A 5 -1.72 -10.67 -21.91
C ASP A 5 -2.52 -11.98 -21.77
N ILE A 6 -2.10 -12.92 -20.92
CA ILE A 6 -2.83 -14.18 -20.67
C ILE A 6 -3.58 -14.05 -19.35
N ASP A 7 -4.89 -14.30 -19.38
CA ASP A 7 -5.75 -14.36 -18.19
C ASP A 7 -5.34 -15.51 -17.25
N GLU A 8 -5.79 -15.42 -16.01
CA GLU A 8 -5.29 -16.27 -14.93
C GLU A 8 -5.73 -17.73 -15.10
N GLU A 9 -6.95 -17.91 -15.61
CA GLU A 9 -7.58 -19.19 -15.94
C GLU A 9 -6.85 -19.88 -17.09
N THR A 10 -6.55 -19.14 -18.16
CA THR A 10 -5.77 -19.66 -19.30
C THR A 10 -4.35 -20.01 -18.88
N LEU A 11 -3.70 -19.18 -18.05
CA LEU A 11 -2.35 -19.48 -17.56
C LEU A 11 -2.33 -20.75 -16.69
N HIS A 12 -3.33 -20.93 -15.82
CA HIS A 12 -3.48 -22.15 -15.04
C HIS A 12 -3.63 -23.38 -15.94
N LEU A 13 -4.50 -23.31 -16.96
CA LEU A 13 -4.71 -24.40 -17.90
C LEU A 13 -3.43 -24.77 -18.68
N VAL A 14 -2.67 -23.77 -19.14
CA VAL A 14 -1.39 -24.02 -19.85
C VAL A 14 -0.41 -24.75 -18.95
N ILE A 15 -0.26 -24.34 -17.68
CA ILE A 15 0.65 -25.00 -16.74
C ILE A 15 0.20 -26.44 -16.48
N GLN A 16 -1.11 -26.66 -16.29
CA GLN A 16 -1.67 -27.99 -16.08
C GLN A 16 -1.38 -28.91 -17.27
N MET A 17 -1.63 -28.46 -18.50
CA MET A 17 -1.32 -29.24 -19.71
C MET A 17 0.16 -29.62 -19.80
N GLN A 18 1.07 -28.69 -19.48
CA GLN A 18 2.51 -28.96 -19.52
C GLN A 18 2.93 -29.98 -18.45
N LEU A 19 2.31 -29.95 -17.26
CA LEU A 19 2.55 -30.96 -16.22
C LEU A 19 2.04 -32.35 -16.66
N GLU A 20 0.86 -32.41 -17.26
CA GLU A 20 0.30 -33.66 -17.81
C GLU A 20 1.19 -34.25 -18.92
N ASP A 21 1.71 -33.41 -19.82
CA ASP A 21 2.66 -33.82 -20.87
C ASP A 21 3.95 -34.40 -20.28
N LEU A 22 4.47 -33.79 -19.21
CA LEU A 22 5.65 -34.30 -18.50
C LEU A 22 5.38 -35.66 -17.84
N GLU A 23 4.22 -35.83 -17.22
CA GLU A 23 3.81 -37.11 -16.65
C GLU A 23 3.64 -38.19 -17.71
N HIS A 24 3.06 -37.85 -18.85
CA HIS A 24 2.92 -38.76 -19.99
C HIS A 24 4.30 -39.18 -20.53
N MET A 25 5.22 -38.22 -20.73
CA MET A 25 6.59 -38.51 -21.16
C MET A 25 7.36 -39.39 -20.15
N LYS A 26 7.15 -39.19 -18.86
CA LYS A 26 7.73 -40.04 -17.80
C LYS A 26 7.18 -41.47 -17.88
N ASN A 27 5.89 -41.64 -18.14
CA ASN A 27 5.24 -42.95 -18.24
C ASN A 27 5.66 -43.73 -19.50
N CYS A 28 5.88 -43.05 -20.64
CA CYS A 28 6.35 -43.67 -21.88
C CYS A 28 7.84 -44.10 -21.86
N ARG A 29 8.64 -43.63 -20.88
CA ARG A 29 10.09 -43.85 -20.80
C ARG A 29 10.52 -45.12 -20.06
N LYS A 30 9.59 -45.95 -19.58
CA LYS A 30 9.88 -47.25 -18.95
C LYS A 30 10.36 -48.28 -19.99
N GLY A 31 11.57 -48.09 -20.53
CA GLY A 31 12.16 -49.03 -21.48
C GLY A 31 13.57 -48.66 -21.92
N LYS A 32 14.56 -49.37 -21.38
CA LYS A 32 15.97 -49.45 -21.82
C LYS A 32 16.81 -48.18 -21.63
N GLN A 33 17.23 -47.92 -20.39
CA GLN A 33 18.40 -47.06 -20.14
C GLN A 33 19.54 -47.85 -19.51
N LYS A 34 20.77 -47.45 -19.86
CA LYS A 34 22.02 -48.10 -19.43
C LYS A 34 22.30 -47.72 -17.98
N GLU A 35 22.58 -48.72 -17.16
CA GLU A 35 22.79 -48.60 -15.71
C GLU A 35 23.99 -47.68 -15.39
N GLY A 36 23.77 -46.63 -14.58
CA GLY A 36 24.84 -45.80 -13.99
C GLY A 36 25.06 -44.40 -14.56
N SER A 37 24.30 -43.94 -15.55
CA SER A 37 24.34 -42.55 -16.03
C SER A 37 23.00 -41.88 -15.74
N LEU A 38 22.93 -40.97 -14.75
CA LEU A 38 21.83 -40.00 -14.68
C LEU A 38 21.97 -39.11 -15.92
N PRO A 39 21.13 -39.27 -16.95
CA PRO A 39 21.31 -38.51 -18.18
C PRO A 39 20.92 -37.07 -17.89
N ASP A 40 21.68 -36.08 -18.36
CA ASP A 40 21.36 -34.64 -18.23
C ASP A 40 19.90 -34.31 -18.58
N SER A 41 19.28 -35.11 -19.46
CA SER A 41 17.86 -35.02 -19.76
C SER A 41 16.94 -35.22 -18.54
N GLU A 42 17.25 -36.14 -17.63
CA GLU A 42 16.45 -36.42 -16.43
C GLU A 42 16.51 -35.23 -15.46
N PHE A 43 17.71 -34.69 -15.24
CA PHE A 43 17.88 -33.47 -14.46
C PHE A 43 17.12 -32.29 -15.07
N ALA A 44 17.13 -32.15 -16.41
CA ALA A 44 16.34 -31.14 -17.10
C ALA A 44 14.83 -31.34 -16.93
N PHE A 45 14.34 -32.59 -16.95
CA PHE A 45 12.93 -32.92 -16.68
C PHE A 45 12.50 -32.55 -15.26
N GLU A 46 13.29 -32.93 -14.26
CA GLU A 46 13.01 -32.61 -12.86
C GLU A 46 13.02 -31.10 -12.63
N THR A 47 14.02 -30.40 -13.19
CA THR A 47 14.12 -28.94 -13.10
C THR A 47 12.88 -28.28 -13.72
N TYR A 48 12.51 -28.66 -14.94
CA TYR A 48 11.35 -28.09 -15.61
C TYR A 48 10.04 -28.39 -14.89
N GLN A 49 9.86 -29.60 -14.36
CA GLN A 49 8.71 -29.95 -13.52
C GLN A 49 8.64 -29.08 -12.26
N SER A 50 9.79 -28.82 -11.62
CA SER A 50 9.86 -27.97 -10.43
C SER A 50 9.51 -26.50 -10.74
N GLU A 51 9.93 -25.99 -11.90
CA GLU A 51 9.60 -24.65 -12.37
C GLU A 51 8.11 -24.51 -12.64
N LEU A 52 7.48 -25.48 -13.31
CA LEU A 52 6.04 -25.48 -13.57
C LEU A 52 5.20 -25.48 -12.28
N LYS A 53 5.57 -26.31 -11.30
CA LYS A 53 4.92 -26.32 -9.98
C LYS A 53 5.07 -24.99 -9.24
N THR A 54 6.24 -24.35 -9.36
CA THR A 54 6.45 -23.01 -8.80
C THR A 54 5.56 -21.98 -9.50
N CYS A 55 5.40 -22.07 -10.83
CA CYS A 55 4.48 -21.21 -11.56
C CYS A 55 3.02 -21.45 -11.17
N GLU A 56 2.59 -22.70 -10.99
CA GLU A 56 1.25 -23.07 -10.52
C GLU A 56 0.96 -22.44 -9.15
N GLN A 57 1.90 -22.56 -8.21
CA GLN A 57 1.77 -21.95 -6.89
C GLN A 57 1.60 -20.42 -6.98
N ARG A 58 2.37 -19.76 -7.86
CA ARG A 58 2.25 -18.31 -8.06
C ARG A 58 0.91 -17.88 -8.63
N VAL A 59 0.32 -18.69 -9.53
CA VAL A 59 -1.03 -18.44 -10.06
C VAL A 59 -2.04 -18.60 -8.93
N SER A 60 -1.97 -19.70 -8.16
CA SER A 60 -2.85 -19.92 -7.01
C SER A 60 -2.78 -18.80 -5.96
N ASP A 61 -1.56 -18.34 -5.62
CA ASP A 61 -1.34 -17.24 -4.69
C ASP A 61 -1.97 -15.93 -5.18
N ARG A 62 -1.88 -15.67 -6.49
CA ARG A 62 -2.48 -14.49 -7.11
C ARG A 62 -4.01 -14.58 -7.06
N THR A 63 -4.58 -15.74 -7.36
CA THR A 63 -6.03 -15.96 -7.36
C THR A 63 -6.57 -15.76 -5.94
N MET A 64 -5.90 -16.35 -4.95
CA MET A 64 -6.21 -16.17 -3.54
C MET A 64 -6.13 -14.69 -3.13
N SER A 65 -5.06 -13.99 -3.53
CA SER A 65 -4.88 -12.57 -3.21
C SER A 65 -6.00 -11.70 -3.80
N ARG A 66 -6.43 -11.97 -5.04
CA ARG A 66 -7.56 -11.28 -5.68
C ARG A 66 -8.91 -11.59 -5.02
N SER A 67 -9.10 -12.81 -4.53
CA SER A 67 -10.27 -13.17 -3.73
C SER A 67 -10.31 -12.42 -2.40
N ILE A 68 -9.19 -12.38 -1.66
CA ILE A 68 -9.06 -11.61 -0.41
C ILE A 68 -9.31 -10.12 -0.66
N GLN A 69 -8.75 -9.58 -1.74
CA GLN A 69 -9.00 -8.22 -2.20
C GLN A 69 -10.50 -7.94 -2.41
N LYS A 70 -11.19 -8.82 -3.12
CA LYS A 70 -12.62 -8.68 -3.39
C LYS A 70 -13.42 -8.70 -2.10
N ALA A 71 -13.18 -9.68 -1.23
CA ALA A 71 -13.84 -9.81 0.07
C ALA A 71 -13.61 -8.59 0.97
N THR A 72 -12.37 -8.11 1.09
CA THR A 72 -12.07 -6.91 1.90
C THR A 72 -12.75 -5.65 1.35
N ARG A 73 -12.85 -5.51 0.01
CA ARG A 73 -13.53 -4.38 -0.63
C ARG A 73 -15.04 -4.43 -0.43
N THR A 74 -15.66 -5.59 -0.57
CA THR A 74 -17.12 -5.74 -0.42
C THR A 74 -17.54 -5.66 1.04
N ASP A 75 -16.81 -6.36 1.92
CA ASP A 75 -17.28 -6.63 3.27
C ASP A 75 -16.69 -5.64 4.29
N GLY A 76 -15.65 -4.89 3.92
CA GLY A 76 -14.91 -4.03 4.84
C GLY A 76 -15.80 -3.05 5.61
N LYS A 77 -16.77 -2.40 4.95
CA LYS A 77 -17.72 -1.51 5.63
C LYS A 77 -18.59 -2.26 6.64
N LEU A 78 -19.10 -3.42 6.25
CA LEU A 78 -19.95 -4.23 7.11
C LEU A 78 -19.17 -4.75 8.33
N VAL A 79 -17.93 -5.23 8.12
CA VAL A 79 -17.01 -5.63 9.18
C VAL A 79 -16.77 -4.48 10.17
N THR A 80 -16.57 -3.24 9.69
CA THR A 80 -16.39 -2.10 10.61
C THR A 80 -17.61 -1.81 11.46
N VAL A 81 -18.82 -1.97 10.90
CA VAL A 81 -20.08 -1.78 11.63
C VAL A 81 -20.24 -2.87 12.69
N TYR A 82 -20.05 -4.14 12.34
CA TYR A 82 -20.18 -5.24 13.30
C TYR A 82 -19.12 -5.16 14.40
N ALA A 83 -17.88 -4.81 14.08
CA ALA A 83 -16.84 -4.61 15.09
C ALA A 83 -17.17 -3.47 16.06
N ALA A 84 -17.86 -2.41 15.61
CA ALA A 84 -18.32 -1.34 16.49
C ALA A 84 -19.48 -1.79 17.39
N GLN A 85 -20.43 -2.55 16.84
CA GLN A 85 -21.54 -3.14 17.58
C GLN A 85 -21.06 -4.13 18.65
N GLU A 86 -20.09 -4.98 18.32
CA GLU A 86 -19.49 -5.94 19.25
C GLU A 86 -18.81 -5.24 20.42
N ARG A 87 -17.98 -4.22 20.17
CA ARG A 87 -17.37 -3.39 21.23
C ARG A 87 -18.41 -2.67 22.09
N GLN A 88 -19.56 -2.31 21.52
CA GLN A 88 -20.64 -1.74 22.29
C GLN A 88 -21.29 -2.81 23.18
N ALA A 89 -21.61 -3.97 22.63
CA ALA A 89 -22.18 -5.09 23.39
C ALA A 89 -21.26 -5.56 24.54
N GLU A 90 -19.94 -5.56 24.34
CA GLU A 90 -18.96 -5.84 25.39
C GLU A 90 -19.04 -4.84 26.54
N ARG A 91 -19.11 -3.53 26.23
CA ARG A 91 -19.24 -2.47 27.23
C ARG A 91 -20.56 -2.55 27.99
N ASP A 92 -21.64 -2.83 27.27
CA ASP A 92 -22.97 -2.98 27.86
C ASP A 92 -23.01 -4.19 28.81
N ARG A 93 -22.37 -5.30 28.41
CA ARG A 93 -22.20 -6.49 29.26
C ARG A 93 -21.40 -6.18 30.52
N GLU A 94 -20.27 -5.48 30.39
CA GLU A 94 -19.45 -5.09 31.55
C GLU A 94 -20.27 -4.21 32.51
N MET A 95 -21.01 -3.24 31.97
CA MET A 95 -21.87 -2.35 32.76
C MET A 95 -22.95 -3.13 33.51
N ALA A 96 -23.64 -4.06 32.83
CA ALA A 96 -24.66 -4.90 33.45
C ALA A 96 -24.10 -5.75 34.61
N LEU A 97 -22.89 -6.30 34.46
CA LEU A 97 -22.23 -7.08 35.50
C LEU A 97 -21.88 -6.21 36.73
N ARG A 98 -21.38 -4.98 36.52
CA ARG A 98 -21.08 -4.04 37.62
C ARG A 98 -22.33 -3.65 38.39
N LEU A 99 -23.42 -3.34 37.68
CA LEU A 99 -24.72 -3.05 38.30
C LEU A 99 -25.24 -4.24 39.10
N SER A 100 -25.11 -5.46 38.56
CA SER A 100 -25.51 -6.68 39.27
C SER A 100 -24.71 -6.93 40.56
N ARG A 101 -23.48 -6.40 40.66
CA ARG A 101 -22.64 -6.49 41.87
C ARG A 101 -22.91 -5.37 42.87
N GLY A 102 -23.82 -4.45 42.58
CA GLY A 102 -24.11 -3.29 43.42
C GLY A 102 -23.07 -2.17 43.33
N GLU A 103 -22.19 -2.19 42.32
CA GLU A 103 -21.23 -1.12 42.09
C GLU A 103 -21.94 0.13 41.52
N THR A 104 -21.57 1.33 41.99
CA THR A 104 -22.15 2.58 41.47
C THR A 104 -21.50 2.93 40.13
N VAL A 105 -22.31 2.93 39.07
CA VAL A 105 -21.89 3.28 37.72
C VAL A 105 -21.96 4.80 37.57
N ASN A 106 -20.84 5.49 37.77
CA ASN A 106 -20.75 6.93 37.56
C ASN A 106 -20.60 7.22 36.05
N GLN A 107 -21.63 7.82 35.42
CA GLN A 107 -21.64 8.11 33.98
C GLN A 107 -20.47 9.01 33.53
N SER A 108 -19.87 9.78 34.45
CA SER A 108 -18.71 10.64 34.18
C SER A 108 -17.38 9.89 34.01
N SER A 109 -17.28 8.65 34.46
CA SER A 109 -16.06 7.84 34.34
C SER A 109 -15.87 7.20 32.96
N PHE A 110 -16.81 7.37 32.04
CA PHE A 110 -16.80 6.71 30.72
C PHE A 110 -16.26 7.57 29.58
N GLN A 111 -15.94 8.85 29.81
CA GLN A 111 -15.24 9.69 28.83
C GLN A 111 -13.72 9.68 28.98
N THR A 112 -13.16 9.17 30.09
CA THR A 112 -11.71 9.20 30.36
C THR A 112 -10.95 7.91 30.04
N SER A 113 -11.62 6.82 29.64
CA SER A 113 -10.94 5.58 29.19
C SER A 113 -10.77 5.45 27.68
N ALA A 114 -11.21 6.45 26.89
CA ALA A 114 -10.84 6.53 25.47
C ALA A 114 -9.43 7.10 25.25
N ASN A 115 -8.81 7.72 26.27
CA ASN A 115 -7.47 8.33 26.17
C ASN A 115 -6.37 7.64 26.99
N SER A 116 -6.61 6.46 27.57
CA SER A 116 -5.61 5.81 28.46
C SER A 116 -5.44 4.29 28.23
N ARG A 117 -5.32 3.87 26.97
CA ARG A 117 -4.75 2.57 26.57
C ARG A 117 -3.81 2.66 25.36
N THR A 118 -2.95 3.67 25.37
CA THR A 118 -1.80 3.77 24.46
C THR A 118 -0.46 3.64 25.20
N THR A 119 -0.40 2.76 26.19
CA THR A 119 0.84 2.15 26.71
C THR A 119 0.37 0.87 27.41
N SER A 120 0.69 -0.37 27.02
CA SER A 120 1.92 -0.90 26.44
C SER A 120 1.69 -2.39 26.13
N SER A 121 2.30 -2.88 25.04
CA SER A 121 2.45 -4.29 24.63
C SER A 121 1.77 -4.71 23.32
N SER A 122 2.04 -3.97 22.24
CA SER A 122 2.28 -4.55 20.92
C SER A 122 3.21 -3.61 20.17
N GLN A 123 4.48 -4.00 20.10
CA GLN A 123 5.50 -3.34 19.30
C GLN A 123 5.11 -3.39 17.82
N ASP A 124 5.36 -2.26 17.13
CA ASP A 124 5.61 -2.13 15.70
C ASP A 124 4.60 -2.70 14.70
N VAL A 125 3.53 -1.93 14.43
CA VAL A 125 3.12 -1.63 13.04
C VAL A 125 2.70 -0.16 12.99
N SER A 126 3.72 0.69 12.90
CA SER A 126 3.65 2.13 12.71
C SER A 126 2.55 2.56 11.74
N ASP A 127 1.71 3.48 12.21
CA ASP A 127 1.28 4.70 11.51
C ASP A 127 1.75 4.74 10.03
N LEU A 128 1.04 4.01 9.17
CA LEU A 128 1.26 4.15 7.74
C LEU A 128 0.73 5.55 7.41
N ASP A 129 1.64 6.47 7.09
CA ASP A 129 1.34 7.84 6.69
C ASP A 129 0.05 7.85 5.87
N ALA A 130 -0.96 8.58 6.33
CA ALA A 130 -2.27 8.62 5.69
C ALA A 130 -2.17 9.00 4.20
N ASP A 131 -1.13 9.75 3.80
CA ASP A 131 -0.85 10.04 2.39
C ASP A 131 -0.27 8.82 1.64
N MET A 132 0.60 8.02 2.28
CA MET A 132 1.06 6.72 1.75
C MET A 132 -0.10 5.73 1.59
N LEU A 133 -0.97 5.59 2.59
CA LEU A 133 -2.17 4.74 2.49
C LEU A 133 -3.09 5.18 1.35
N ARG A 134 -3.31 6.50 1.19
CA ARG A 134 -4.09 7.06 0.07
C ARG A 134 -3.42 6.81 -1.29
N LYS A 135 -2.09 6.85 -1.36
CA LYS A 135 -1.33 6.54 -2.59
C LYS A 135 -1.42 5.06 -2.94
N LEU A 136 -1.26 4.17 -1.95
CA LEU A 136 -1.42 2.73 -2.11
C LEU A 136 -2.84 2.37 -2.58
N GLN A 137 -3.87 2.96 -1.95
CA GLN A 137 -5.27 2.78 -2.37
C GLN A 137 -5.49 3.15 -3.84
N LYS A 138 -4.87 4.24 -4.33
CA LYS A 138 -5.00 4.69 -5.73
C LYS A 138 -4.29 3.76 -6.72
N LEU A 139 -3.16 3.16 -6.33
CA LEU A 139 -2.45 2.17 -7.15
C LEU A 139 -3.22 0.84 -7.22
N TYR A 140 -3.93 0.49 -6.16
CA TYR A 140 -4.65 -0.77 -6.06
C TYR A 140 -5.95 -0.81 -6.88
N VAL A 141 -6.63 0.33 -7.03
CA VAL A 141 -7.89 0.45 -7.80
C VAL A 141 -7.68 0.36 -9.33
N SER A 142 -6.42 0.43 -9.82
CA SER A 142 -6.13 0.47 -11.26
C SER A 142 -5.76 -0.89 -11.89
N ALA A 143 -5.74 -1.99 -11.14
CA ALA A 143 -5.29 -3.29 -11.65
C ALA A 143 -6.40 -4.21 -12.19
N ASP A 144 -7.67 -3.96 -11.88
CA ASP A 144 -8.80 -4.86 -12.22
C ASP A 144 -9.99 -4.11 -12.84
N ALA A 145 -9.75 -3.10 -13.69
CA ALA A 145 -10.82 -2.40 -14.39
C ALA A 145 -11.26 -3.09 -15.70
N ASP A 146 -10.79 -4.30 -15.96
CA ASP A 146 -11.26 -5.19 -17.02
C ASP A 146 -11.64 -6.51 -16.36
N ASP A 147 -12.94 -6.73 -16.21
CA ASP A 147 -13.66 -8.02 -16.19
C ASP A 147 -14.90 -7.93 -15.29
N ASP A 148 -15.95 -7.31 -15.84
CA ASP A 148 -17.32 -7.33 -15.32
C ASP A 148 -18.16 -8.20 -16.24
N GLU A 149 -17.82 -9.49 -16.36
CA GLU A 149 -18.74 -10.52 -16.85
C GLU A 149 -19.52 -11.06 -15.64
N THR A 150 -20.46 -10.27 -15.13
CA THR A 150 -21.43 -10.72 -14.13
C THR A 150 -22.42 -11.66 -14.79
N LEU A 151 -22.18 -12.96 -14.63
CA LEU A 151 -23.19 -14.00 -14.86
C LEU A 151 -24.44 -13.74 -14.01
N ASP A 152 -25.58 -13.65 -14.71
CA ASP A 152 -26.94 -13.54 -14.20
C ASP A 152 -27.20 -14.50 -13.02
N GLN A 153 -27.37 -13.94 -11.82
CA GLN A 153 -28.06 -14.60 -10.71
C GLN A 153 -29.30 -13.77 -10.34
N PRO A 154 -30.50 -14.38 -10.29
CA PRO A 154 -31.71 -13.64 -9.91
C PRO A 154 -31.71 -13.40 -8.39
N GLU A 155 -31.29 -12.20 -7.98
CA GLU A 155 -31.37 -11.75 -6.59
C GLU A 155 -32.80 -11.32 -6.23
N SER A 156 -33.22 -11.65 -5.00
CA SER A 156 -34.57 -11.38 -4.47
C SER A 156 -34.97 -9.90 -4.49
N SER A 157 -36.25 -9.66 -4.73
CA SER A 157 -36.92 -8.37 -5.02
C SER A 157 -36.79 -7.25 -3.97
N SER A 158 -36.08 -7.45 -2.86
CA SER A 158 -35.96 -6.45 -1.78
C SER A 158 -34.78 -5.48 -1.97
N TRP A 159 -33.72 -5.88 -2.68
CA TRP A 159 -32.50 -5.07 -2.85
C TRP A 159 -32.52 -4.11 -4.05
N ALA A 160 -33.56 -4.17 -4.89
CA ALA A 160 -33.71 -3.32 -6.07
C ALA A 160 -34.12 -1.88 -5.74
N ALA A 161 -34.82 -1.65 -4.61
CA ALA A 161 -35.37 -0.34 -4.27
C ALA A 161 -34.33 0.67 -3.72
N SER A 162 -33.13 0.22 -3.33
CA SER A 162 -32.08 1.10 -2.78
C SER A 162 -31.12 1.65 -3.85
N ARG A 163 -31.38 1.39 -5.14
CA ARG A 163 -30.46 1.72 -6.25
C ARG A 163 -30.86 2.96 -7.05
N SER A 164 -31.71 3.83 -6.53
CA SER A 164 -32.03 5.10 -7.18
C SER A 164 -30.99 6.18 -6.82
N ASP A 165 -29.72 6.02 -7.27
CA ASP A 165 -28.85 7.16 -7.67
C ASP A 165 -27.44 6.80 -8.22
N VAL A 166 -27.22 5.61 -8.78
CA VAL A 166 -25.90 5.30 -9.41
C VAL A 166 -26.09 4.66 -10.78
N ASN A 167 -26.85 5.34 -11.64
CA ASN A 167 -26.83 5.05 -13.07
C ASN A 167 -25.97 6.11 -13.78
N GLY A 168 -24.67 5.89 -13.76
CA GLY A 168 -23.69 6.69 -14.48
C GLY A 168 -22.62 5.77 -15.04
N THR A 169 -22.86 5.27 -16.27
CA THR A 169 -21.89 4.70 -17.22
C THR A 169 -20.46 4.62 -16.70
N ALA A 170 -19.98 3.40 -16.42
CA ALA A 170 -18.60 3.11 -16.06
C ALA A 170 -17.66 3.56 -17.19
N LYS A 171 -17.17 4.79 -17.10
CA LYS A 171 -16.04 5.29 -17.88
C LYS A 171 -14.77 4.79 -17.19
N PRO A 172 -13.70 4.45 -17.94
CA PRO A 172 -12.42 4.08 -17.34
C PRO A 172 -12.01 5.17 -16.34
N VAL A 173 -11.66 4.75 -15.11
CA VAL A 173 -11.21 5.67 -14.07
C VAL A 173 -9.90 6.29 -14.53
N LYS A 174 -10.01 7.41 -15.26
CA LYS A 174 -8.86 8.24 -15.63
C LYS A 174 -8.16 8.59 -14.33
N VAL A 175 -6.94 8.08 -14.14
CA VAL A 175 -6.10 8.46 -12.98
C VAL A 175 -6.01 9.97 -13.00
N ALA A 176 -6.71 10.62 -12.06
CA ALA A 176 -6.79 12.07 -12.00
C ALA A 176 -5.37 12.63 -11.90
N LYS A 177 -5.00 13.46 -12.87
CA LYS A 177 -3.70 14.13 -12.90
C LYS A 177 -3.84 15.54 -12.32
N GLU A 178 -3.06 15.81 -11.29
CA GLU A 178 -3.01 17.12 -10.62
C GLU A 178 -1.77 17.90 -11.08
N PRO A 179 -1.84 19.24 -11.14
CA PRO A 179 -0.72 20.07 -11.54
C PRO A 179 0.31 20.24 -10.41
N CYS A 180 1.59 20.31 -10.78
CA CYS A 180 2.65 20.76 -9.88
C CYS A 180 2.64 22.29 -9.77
N ILE A 181 2.76 22.83 -8.55
CA ILE A 181 2.79 24.28 -8.32
C ILE A 181 4.04 24.98 -8.91
N SER A 182 5.14 24.25 -9.10
CA SER A 182 6.40 24.80 -9.61
C SER A 182 6.48 24.77 -11.14
N CYS A 183 6.39 23.59 -11.75
CA CYS A 183 6.53 23.44 -13.21
C CYS A 183 5.21 23.49 -13.98
N GLN A 184 4.05 23.49 -13.29
CA GLN A 184 2.70 23.49 -13.88
C GLN A 184 2.33 22.24 -14.70
N ASP A 185 3.24 21.28 -14.85
CA ASP A 185 2.95 19.99 -15.48
C ASP A 185 2.02 19.12 -14.62
N ARG A 186 1.27 18.22 -15.28
CA ARG A 186 0.26 17.37 -14.63
C ARG A 186 0.77 15.96 -14.40
N PHE A 187 0.73 15.50 -13.15
CA PHE A 187 1.26 14.21 -12.73
C PHE A 187 0.18 13.34 -12.07
N SER A 188 0.42 12.02 -12.04
CA SER A 188 -0.37 11.14 -11.18
C SER A 188 -0.11 11.49 -9.71
N VAL A 189 -1.11 11.27 -8.85
CA VAL A 189 -1.02 11.58 -7.41
C VAL A 189 0.13 10.84 -6.72
N THR A 190 0.57 9.71 -7.26
CA THR A 190 1.73 8.93 -6.79
C THR A 190 3.07 9.61 -7.05
N LYS A 191 3.13 10.49 -8.06
CA LYS A 191 4.32 11.28 -8.42
C LYS A 191 4.32 12.68 -7.79
N LEU A 192 3.35 12.96 -6.93
CA LEU A 192 3.19 14.24 -6.26
C LEU A 192 3.38 14.10 -4.75
N SER A 193 3.95 15.15 -4.17
CA SER A 193 4.15 15.33 -2.74
C SER A 193 3.37 16.56 -2.29
N ARG A 194 2.65 16.43 -1.19
CA ARG A 194 1.75 17.45 -0.67
C ARG A 194 2.44 18.23 0.44
N CYS A 195 2.49 19.54 0.30
CA CYS A 195 3.00 20.43 1.34
C CYS A 195 1.96 20.67 2.45
N PRO A 196 2.38 21.18 3.64
CA PRO A 196 1.46 21.56 4.71
C PRO A 196 0.39 22.57 4.27
N CYS A 197 0.73 23.45 3.32
CA CYS A 197 -0.19 24.43 2.74
C CYS A 197 -1.14 23.84 1.68
N SER A 198 -1.20 22.51 1.54
CA SER A 198 -1.99 21.73 0.56
C SER A 198 -1.56 21.78 -0.92
N HIS A 199 -0.54 22.58 -1.27
CA HIS A 199 0.03 22.58 -2.63
C HIS A 199 0.77 21.28 -2.95
N LEU A 200 0.84 20.96 -4.24
CA LEU A 200 1.45 19.74 -4.77
C LEU A 200 2.72 20.06 -5.56
N TYR A 201 3.82 19.38 -5.22
CA TYR A 201 5.05 19.38 -6.01
C TYR A 201 5.24 18.02 -6.67
N CYS A 202 5.72 17.99 -7.91
CA CYS A 202 6.30 16.76 -8.43
C CYS A 202 7.60 16.45 -7.69
N HIS A 203 7.95 15.16 -7.64
CA HIS A 203 9.13 14.68 -6.93
C HIS A 203 10.42 15.39 -7.34
N ASP A 204 10.57 15.72 -8.62
CA ASP A 204 11.75 16.41 -9.15
C ASP A 204 11.82 17.87 -8.69
N CYS A 205 10.71 18.63 -8.83
CA CYS A 205 10.67 20.02 -8.37
C CYS A 205 10.82 20.13 -6.85
N LEU A 206 10.25 19.19 -6.10
CA LEU A 206 10.44 19.15 -4.65
C LEU A 206 11.91 18.92 -4.30
N ARG A 207 12.59 17.97 -4.97
CA ARG A 207 14.01 17.72 -4.75
C ARG A 207 14.86 18.96 -5.06
N SER A 208 14.62 19.60 -6.20
CA SER A 208 15.34 20.82 -6.59
C SER A 208 15.12 21.96 -5.60
N LEU A 209 13.93 22.09 -5.00
CA LEU A 209 13.68 23.07 -3.95
C LEU A 209 14.59 22.84 -2.72
N PHE A 210 14.68 21.59 -2.25
CA PHE A 210 15.55 21.25 -1.11
C PHE A 210 17.03 21.39 -1.43
N GLU A 211 17.46 21.04 -2.65
CA GLU A 211 18.83 21.26 -3.11
C GLU A 211 19.18 22.75 -3.19
N ALA A 212 18.25 23.60 -3.64
CA ALA A 212 18.46 25.04 -3.70
C ALA A 212 18.64 25.67 -2.31
N CYS A 213 17.94 25.17 -1.28
CA CYS A 213 18.18 25.59 0.11
C CYS A 213 19.58 25.20 0.63
N LEU A 214 20.21 24.17 0.05
CA LEU A 214 21.58 23.78 0.39
C LEU A 214 22.62 24.68 -0.26
N THR A 215 22.33 25.26 -1.41
CA THR A 215 23.25 26.19 -2.09
C THR A 215 23.04 27.64 -1.65
N ASP A 216 21.79 28.06 -1.47
CA ASP A 216 21.41 29.42 -1.12
C ASP A 216 20.86 29.49 0.31
N GLU A 217 21.58 30.20 1.18
CA GLU A 217 21.19 30.40 2.58
C GLU A 217 19.90 31.21 2.73
N SER A 218 19.59 32.10 1.78
CA SER A 218 18.40 32.95 1.84
C SER A 218 17.09 32.16 1.65
N LEU A 219 17.19 30.98 1.01
CA LEU A 219 16.07 30.09 0.76
C LEU A 219 15.87 29.07 1.90
N PHE A 220 16.70 29.10 2.95
CA PHE A 220 16.62 28.18 4.07
C PHE A 220 15.67 28.72 5.17
N PRO A 221 14.77 27.90 5.75
CA PRO A 221 14.42 26.53 5.35
C PRO A 221 13.49 26.50 4.13
N ALA A 222 13.36 25.33 3.48
CA ALA A 222 12.43 25.12 2.38
C ALA A 222 11.00 25.48 2.80
N ARG A 223 10.36 26.39 2.06
CA ARG A 223 9.01 26.89 2.35
C ARG A 223 8.11 26.84 1.12
N CYS A 224 6.83 26.59 1.35
CA CYS A 224 5.77 26.84 0.37
C CYS A 224 4.73 27.76 1.01
N CYS A 225 4.39 28.86 0.33
CA CYS A 225 3.46 29.88 0.85
C CYS A 225 3.84 30.43 2.24
N GLY A 226 5.14 30.47 2.55
CA GLY A 226 5.66 30.89 3.84
C GLY A 226 5.63 29.81 4.93
N GLN A 227 5.01 28.65 4.69
CA GLN A 227 5.04 27.51 5.61
C GLN A 227 6.26 26.63 5.35
N GLN A 228 7.00 26.29 6.42
CA GLN A 228 8.13 25.36 6.32
C GLN A 228 7.64 23.99 5.88
N ILE A 229 8.33 23.40 4.92
CA ILE A 229 8.07 22.05 4.43
C ILE A 229 8.93 21.08 5.27
N PRO A 230 8.33 20.19 6.08
CA PRO A 230 9.09 19.22 6.86
C PRO A 230 9.85 18.26 5.95
N VAL A 231 11.16 18.12 6.17
CA VAL A 231 12.01 17.24 5.35
C VAL A 231 11.66 15.75 5.54
N ASP A 232 11.16 15.40 6.74
CA ASP A 232 10.90 14.02 7.15
C ASP A 232 9.70 13.41 6.43
N ASP A 233 8.64 14.20 6.22
CA ASP A 233 7.43 13.83 5.48
C ASP A 233 7.72 13.49 4.01
N HIS A 234 8.90 13.87 3.51
CA HIS A 234 9.30 13.71 2.11
C HIS A 234 10.58 12.88 1.94
N ARG A 235 11.05 12.20 3.00
CA ARG A 235 12.26 11.37 2.97
C ARG A 235 12.30 10.33 1.83
N PRO A 236 11.21 9.62 1.46
CA PRO A 236 11.24 8.66 0.35
C PRO A 236 11.56 9.31 -1.01
N VAL A 237 11.22 10.59 -1.17
CA VAL A 237 11.37 11.34 -2.42
C VAL A 237 12.73 12.01 -2.51
N LEU A 238 13.17 12.61 -1.40
CA LEU A 238 14.43 13.34 -1.30
C LEU A 238 15.64 12.39 -1.24
N GLY A 239 15.46 11.19 -0.68
CA GLY A 239 16.54 10.22 -0.48
C GLY A 239 17.40 10.54 0.74
N SER A 240 18.04 9.51 1.32
CA SER A 240 18.76 9.63 2.60
C SER A 240 19.90 10.64 2.58
N LYS A 241 20.64 10.74 1.47
CA LYS A 241 21.78 11.67 1.31
C LYS A 241 21.34 13.13 1.42
N LEU A 242 20.30 13.51 0.66
CA LEU A 242 19.81 14.90 0.63
C LEU A 242 19.20 15.30 1.97
N VAL A 243 18.42 14.40 2.59
CA VAL A 243 17.86 14.62 3.93
C VAL A 243 18.96 14.81 4.99
N GLY A 244 20.03 14.00 4.93
CA GLY A 244 21.17 14.14 5.83
C GLY A 244 21.88 15.49 5.69
N GLN A 245 22.12 15.94 4.46
CA GLN A 245 22.73 17.24 4.20
C GLN A 245 21.84 18.39 4.68
N PHE A 246 20.53 18.31 4.43
CA PHE A 246 19.57 19.34 4.86
C PHE A 246 19.51 19.46 6.39
N ARG A 247 19.49 18.35 7.11
CA ARG A 247 19.53 18.34 8.59
C ARG A 247 20.85 18.88 9.14
N ALA A 248 21.98 18.54 8.53
CA ALA A 248 23.28 19.10 8.94
C ALA A 248 23.26 20.63 8.83
N LYS A 249 22.75 21.14 7.70
CA LYS A 249 22.61 22.59 7.47
C LYS A 249 21.60 23.23 8.44
N GLU A 250 20.53 22.53 8.80
CA GLU A 250 19.56 23.00 9.80
C GLU A 250 20.19 23.26 11.17
N VAL A 251 21.14 22.39 11.59
CA VAL A 251 21.91 22.58 12.83
C VAL A 251 22.82 23.82 12.73
N GLU A 252 23.51 24.00 11.60
CA GLU A 252 24.38 25.15 11.36
C GLU A 252 23.62 26.49 11.45
N PHE A 253 22.39 26.55 10.91
CA PHE A 253 21.54 27.74 10.99
C PHE A 253 20.86 27.94 12.34
N SER A 254 20.68 26.90 13.14
CA SER A 254 20.04 27.01 14.47
C SER A 254 21.02 27.42 15.58
N THR A 255 22.34 27.32 15.36
CA THR A 255 23.35 27.77 16.33
C THR A 255 23.61 29.28 16.25
N PRO A 256 23.30 30.07 17.30
CA PRO A 256 23.54 31.52 17.30
C PRO A 256 24.97 31.80 17.81
N ASN A 257 26.00 31.63 16.97
CA ASN A 257 27.28 32.36 17.06
C ASN A 257 28.28 31.90 15.99
N ARG A 258 28.27 32.57 14.83
CA ARG A 258 29.40 32.54 13.90
C ARG A 258 30.42 33.56 14.39
N THR A 259 31.29 33.15 15.32
CA THR A 259 32.48 33.94 15.65
C THR A 259 33.53 33.67 14.57
N ASP A 260 33.65 34.61 13.63
CA ASP A 260 34.79 34.65 12.71
C ASP A 260 36.07 34.89 13.54
N VAL A 261 36.78 33.82 13.87
CA VAL A 261 38.19 33.91 14.31
C VAL A 261 39.07 34.14 13.08
N SER A 262 39.00 35.36 12.54
CA SER A 262 39.94 35.88 11.55
C SER A 262 40.38 37.28 11.92
N ALA A 263 41.06 37.41 13.07
CA ALA A 263 41.87 38.56 13.41
C ALA A 263 42.75 38.24 14.64
N MET A 264 43.90 37.58 14.43
CA MET A 264 45.09 37.74 15.27
C MET A 264 46.28 37.03 14.62
N CYS A 265 46.85 37.69 13.61
CA CYS A 265 48.23 37.46 13.19
C CYS A 265 48.76 38.76 12.59
N SER A 266 49.36 39.60 13.43
CA SER A 266 50.41 40.59 13.14
C SER A 266 50.88 41.20 14.45
#